data_AF-A0A5C8GF63-F1
#
_entry.id   AF-A0A5C8GF63-F1
#
_cell.length_a   1.000
_cell.length_b   1.000
_cell.length_c   1.000
_cell.angle_alpha   90.00
_cell.angle_beta   90.00
_cell.angle_gamma   90.00
#
_symmetry.space_group_name_H-M   'P 1'
#
loop_
_entity.id
_entity.type
_entity.pdbx_description
1 polymer ?
#
loop_
_entity_poly.entity_id
_entity_poly.type
_entity_poly.pdbx_seq_one_letter_code
_entity_poly.pdbx_strand_id
1 'polypeptide(L)'
;MAKESYKERMEKTINSLQNDLKGIRTGRANASILDGIKVEAYGSNMPLKQVGNVTTPDAKTIMIQPFDKALIGDIEKAILKSDLGFNPFNESGNIRIVVPELTKERREELKKGVRHRGEEAKISIRNIRRDENDKIKKELKDKTITEDESKNQEKKIQTDTDSYIKKVDELIGSKEKELDTI
;
A
#
# COMPACT_ATOMS: atom_id res chain seq x y z
N MET A 1 20.81 -18.50 -12.00
CA MET A 1 19.73 -17.71 -11.38
C MET A 1 18.42 -18.45 -11.62
N ALA A 2 17.74 -18.89 -10.56
CA ALA A 2 16.46 -19.57 -10.67
C ALA A 2 15.45 -18.63 -11.34
N LYS A 3 14.76 -19.13 -12.37
CA LYS A 3 13.77 -18.36 -13.12
C LYS A 3 12.58 -18.13 -12.20
N GLU A 4 12.28 -16.86 -11.91
CA GLU A 4 11.22 -16.47 -10.99
C GLU A 4 9.86 -17.05 -11.45
N SER A 5 9.12 -17.66 -10.52
CA SER A 5 7.85 -18.31 -10.81
C SER A 5 6.79 -17.28 -11.22
N TYR A 6 5.85 -17.66 -12.07
CA TYR A 6 4.73 -16.79 -12.42
C TYR A 6 3.92 -16.34 -11.21
N LYS A 7 3.84 -17.20 -10.17
CA LYS A 7 3.19 -16.86 -8.90
C LYS A 7 3.92 -15.73 -8.17
N GLU A 8 5.24 -15.78 -8.13
CA GLU A 8 6.08 -14.74 -7.51
C GLU A 8 5.94 -13.41 -8.27
N ARG A 9 5.90 -13.46 -9.61
CA ARG A 9 5.65 -12.27 -10.45
C ARG A 9 4.26 -11.65 -10.17
N MET A 10 3.23 -12.49 -10.08
CA MET A 10 1.86 -12.05 -9.74
C MET A 10 1.79 -11.46 -8.33
N GLU A 11 2.44 -12.10 -7.36
CA GLU A 11 2.47 -11.63 -5.97
C GLU A 11 3.23 -10.31 -5.82
N LYS A 12 4.35 -10.13 -6.53
CA LYS A 12 5.04 -8.83 -6.62
C LYS A 12 4.14 -7.73 -7.18
N THR A 13 3.29 -8.06 -8.16
CA THR A 13 2.33 -7.11 -8.73
C THR A 13 1.32 -6.66 -7.67
N ILE A 14 0.79 -7.60 -6.87
CA ILE A 14 -0.09 -7.29 -5.75
C ILE A 14 0.61 -6.42 -4.69
N ASN A 15 1.84 -6.78 -4.33
CA ASN A 15 2.60 -6.02 -3.32
C ASN A 15 2.90 -4.60 -3.79
N SER A 16 3.22 -4.41 -5.08
CA SER A 16 3.37 -3.08 -5.67
C SER A 16 2.07 -2.29 -5.56
N LEU A 17 0.94 -2.88 -5.99
CA LEU A 17 -0.37 -2.24 -5.89
C LEU A 17 -0.70 -1.85 -4.44
N GLN A 18 -0.44 -2.72 -3.46
CA GLN A 18 -0.67 -2.40 -2.06
C GLN A 18 0.17 -1.21 -1.58
N ASN A 19 1.45 -1.15 -1.96
CA ASN A 19 2.32 -0.03 -1.60
C ASN A 19 1.87 1.27 -2.26
N ASP A 20 1.46 1.19 -3.53
CA ASP A 20 0.92 2.31 -4.28
C ASP A 20 -0.38 2.83 -3.63
N LEU A 21 -1.30 1.95 -3.25
CA LEU A 21 -2.56 2.31 -2.59
C LEU A 21 -2.33 2.84 -1.17
N LYS A 22 -1.31 2.39 -0.44
CA LYS A 22 -0.91 2.95 0.86
C LYS A 22 -0.46 4.41 0.75
N GLY A 23 0.21 4.78 -0.35
CA GLY A 23 0.63 6.15 -0.61
C GLY A 23 -0.53 7.13 -0.85
N ILE A 24 -1.72 6.63 -1.19
CA ILE A 24 -2.90 7.47 -1.42
C ILE A 24 -3.53 7.86 -0.08
N ARG A 25 -3.34 9.14 0.29
CA ARG A 25 -3.93 9.76 1.48
C ARG A 25 -5.43 9.90 1.29
N THR A 26 -6.22 9.18 2.10
CA THR A 26 -7.69 9.15 2.05
C THR A 26 -8.35 10.29 2.82
N GLY A 27 -7.56 11.17 3.45
CA GLY A 27 -8.07 12.19 4.36
C GLY A 27 -8.41 11.66 5.75
N ARG A 28 -8.28 10.34 5.97
CA ARG A 28 -8.38 9.73 7.29
C ARG A 28 -7.06 9.85 8.04
N ALA A 29 -7.14 10.17 9.33
CA ALA A 29 -6.05 9.97 10.25
C ALA A 29 -5.62 8.49 10.24
N ASN A 30 -4.37 8.24 9.87
CA ASN A 30 -3.76 6.90 9.89
C ASN A 30 -2.34 7.03 10.44
N ALA A 31 -2.01 6.19 11.42
CA ALA A 31 -0.69 6.16 12.03
C ALA A 31 0.44 5.92 11.00
N SER A 32 0.14 5.18 9.93
CA SER A 32 1.10 4.85 8.86
C SER A 32 1.62 6.08 8.11
N ILE A 33 0.91 7.21 8.19
CA ILE A 33 1.33 8.48 7.58
C ILE A 33 2.65 8.97 8.21
N LEU A 34 2.92 8.60 9.46
CA LEU A 34 4.10 9.02 10.21
C LEU A 34 5.24 7.99 10.18
N ASP A 35 5.11 6.89 9.41
CA ASP A 35 6.11 5.81 9.36
C ASP A 35 7.49 6.26 8.85
N GLY A 36 7.52 7.29 8.02
CA GLY A 36 8.75 7.87 7.49
C GLY A 36 9.43 8.88 8.42
N ILE A 37 8.80 9.28 9.53
CA ILE A 37 9.33 10.33 10.42
C ILE A 37 10.37 9.74 11.35
N LYS A 38 11.55 10.39 11.36
CA LYS A 38 12.62 10.15 12.32
C LYS A 38 12.71 11.34 13.27
N VAL A 39 12.84 11.04 14.55
CA VAL A 39 12.94 11.99 15.66
C VAL A 39 14.34 11.87 16.24
N GLU A 40 14.95 13.01 16.51
CA GLU A 40 16.23 13.05 17.23
C GLU A 40 15.95 12.81 18.71
N ALA A 41 16.35 11.64 19.21
CA ALA A 41 16.19 11.23 20.61
C ALA A 41 17.54 10.75 21.15
N TYR A 42 17.94 11.29 22.30
CA TYR A 42 19.17 10.90 22.99
C TYR A 42 20.44 10.97 22.10
N GLY A 43 20.52 11.96 21.20
CA GLY A 43 21.65 12.14 20.29
C GLY A 43 21.66 11.21 19.07
N SER A 44 20.56 10.50 18.78
CA SER A 44 20.43 9.62 17.61
C SER A 44 19.07 9.80 16.92
N ASN A 45 19.02 9.55 15.60
CA ASN A 45 17.77 9.60 14.85
C ASN A 45 17.02 8.27 14.95
N MET A 46 15.90 8.25 15.67
CA MET A 46 15.06 7.08 15.86
C MET A 46 13.70 7.23 15.14
N PRO A 47 13.11 6.16 14.59
CA PRO A 47 11.75 6.21 14.06
C PRO A 47 10.72 6.66 15.11
N LEU A 48 9.73 7.46 14.71
CA LEU A 48 8.70 7.99 15.60
C LEU A 48 7.99 6.91 16.44
N LYS A 49 7.73 5.73 15.83
CA LYS A 49 7.11 4.57 16.50
C LYS A 49 7.91 4.01 17.68
N GLN A 50 9.21 4.28 17.77
CA GLN A 50 10.07 3.81 18.86
C GLN A 50 10.11 4.80 20.03
N VAL A 51 9.77 6.07 19.81
CA VAL A 51 9.83 7.13 20.83
C VAL A 51 8.45 7.48 21.40
N GLY A 52 7.37 6.97 20.79
CA GLY A 52 6.02 7.17 21.29
C GLY A 52 4.99 6.25 20.64
N ASN A 53 3.82 6.17 21.28
CA ASN A 53 2.66 5.46 20.77
C ASN A 53 1.84 6.37 19.85
N VAL A 54 1.55 5.90 18.64
CA VAL A 54 0.75 6.65 17.64
C VAL A 54 -0.63 6.02 17.54
N THR A 55 -1.66 6.81 17.85
CA THR A 55 -3.06 6.38 17.83
C THR A 55 -3.91 7.34 17.01
N THR A 56 -5.09 6.90 16.59
CA THR A 56 -6.05 7.71 15.83
C THR A 56 -7.37 7.69 16.58
N PRO A 57 -7.57 8.57 17.57
CA PRO A 57 -8.77 8.57 18.42
C PRO A 57 -10.06 8.81 17.63
N ASP A 58 -9.99 9.56 16.53
CA ASP A 58 -11.08 9.74 15.58
C ASP A 58 -10.55 9.70 14.13
N ALA A 59 -11.45 9.89 13.15
CA ALA A 59 -11.09 9.83 11.73
C ALA A 59 -10.24 11.02 11.25
N LYS A 60 -10.09 12.08 12.05
CA LYS A 60 -9.47 13.36 11.65
C LYS A 60 -8.22 13.69 12.46
N THR A 61 -7.97 12.96 13.52
CA THR A 61 -6.94 13.28 14.50
C THR A 61 -5.97 12.13 14.64
N ILE A 62 -4.68 12.42 14.51
CA ILE A 62 -3.61 11.54 14.94
C ILE A 62 -3.10 12.05 16.28
N MET A 63 -3.02 11.18 17.28
CA MET A 63 -2.50 11.48 18.59
C MET A 63 -1.22 10.66 18.83
N ILE A 64 -0.15 11.35 19.17
CA ILE A 64 1.14 10.77 19.49
C ILE A 64 1.38 10.97 20.98
N GLN A 65 1.49 9.87 21.70
CA GLN A 65 1.82 9.84 23.11
C GLN A 65 3.30 9.46 23.25
N PRO A 66 4.20 10.42 23.49
CA PRO A 66 5.62 10.11 23.66
C PRO A 66 5.87 9.33 24.96
N PHE A 67 6.84 8.43 24.94
CA PHE A 67 7.25 7.71 26.15
C PHE A 67 8.00 8.60 27.13
N ASP A 68 8.71 9.61 26.62
CA ASP A 68 9.34 10.67 27.40
C ASP A 68 8.81 12.04 26.97
N LYS A 69 8.29 12.80 27.93
CA LYS A 69 7.76 14.15 27.69
C LYS A 69 8.84 15.15 27.30
N ALA A 70 10.11 14.89 27.61
CA ALA A 70 11.22 15.74 27.17
C ALA A 70 11.36 15.77 25.64
N LEU A 71 10.94 14.70 24.95
CA LEU A 71 11.05 14.56 23.50
C LEU A 71 9.92 15.24 22.73
N ILE A 72 8.95 15.87 23.40
CA ILE A 72 7.79 16.51 22.73
C ILE A 72 8.26 17.54 21.70
N GLY A 73 9.19 18.42 22.08
CA GLY A 73 9.68 19.47 21.20
C GLY A 73 10.44 18.92 19.98
N ASP A 74 11.13 17.80 20.13
CA ASP A 74 11.87 17.16 19.03
C ASP A 74 10.92 16.43 18.07
N ILE A 75 9.85 15.81 18.60
CA ILE A 75 8.79 15.20 17.78
C ILE A 75 8.05 16.27 16.98
N GLU A 76 7.66 17.39 17.61
CA GLU A 76 7.00 18.50 16.91
C GLU A 76 7.87 19.04 15.77
N LYS A 77 9.16 19.27 16.03
CA LYS A 77 10.11 19.70 15.00
C LYS A 77 10.26 18.67 13.88
N ALA A 78 10.31 17.38 14.20
CA ALA A 78 10.43 16.32 13.20
C ALA A 78 9.21 16.26 12.28
N ILE A 79 8.00 16.45 12.81
CA ILE A 79 6.76 16.49 12.03
C ILE A 79 6.71 17.76 11.18
N LEU A 80 7.07 18.93 11.73
CA LEU A 80 7.09 20.19 10.98
C LEU A 80 8.15 20.20 9.86
N LYS A 81 9.30 19.56 10.09
CA LYS A 81 10.34 19.39 9.06
C LYS A 81 9.98 18.32 8.02
N SER A 82 8.95 17.51 8.27
CA SER A 82 8.53 16.50 7.31
C SER A 82 7.77 17.14 6.14
N ASP A 83 7.94 16.60 4.93
CA ASP A 83 7.20 17.02 3.73
C ASP A 83 5.70 16.65 3.78
N LEU A 84 5.17 16.31 4.95
CA LEU A 84 3.78 15.92 5.13
C LEU A 84 2.84 17.12 5.18
N GLY A 85 3.34 18.30 5.57
CA GLY A 85 2.57 19.55 5.65
C GLY A 85 1.57 19.60 6.80
N PHE A 86 1.79 18.80 7.85
CA PHE A 86 0.94 18.79 9.04
C PHE A 86 1.43 19.81 10.07
N ASN A 87 0.49 20.42 10.80
CA ASN A 87 0.78 21.30 11.91
C ASN A 87 0.46 20.57 13.24
N PRO A 88 1.45 20.00 13.95
CA PRO A 88 1.24 19.37 15.24
C PRO A 88 0.98 20.44 16.31
N PHE A 89 0.19 20.10 17.32
CA PHE A 89 0.07 20.91 18.54
C PHE A 89 0.08 20.02 19.78
N ASN A 90 0.74 20.49 20.84
CA ASN A 90 0.77 19.82 22.12
C ASN A 90 -0.53 20.08 22.91
N GLU A 91 -1.14 19.02 23.40
CA GLU A 91 -2.27 19.06 24.33
C GLU A 91 -1.99 18.12 25.51
N SER A 92 -1.78 18.70 26.70
CA SER A 92 -1.57 17.96 27.95
C SER A 92 -0.44 16.91 27.93
N GLY A 93 0.61 17.12 27.13
CA GLY A 93 1.74 16.20 27.01
C GLY A 93 1.60 15.13 25.93
N ASN A 94 0.54 15.21 25.09
CA ASN A 94 0.40 14.46 23.85
C ASN A 94 0.48 15.40 22.66
N ILE A 95 0.99 14.92 21.53
CA ILE A 95 1.05 15.71 20.29
C ILE A 95 -0.14 15.30 19.42
N ARG A 96 -0.93 16.29 19.00
CA ARG A 96 -2.11 16.09 18.18
C ARG A 96 -1.90 16.69 16.79
N ILE A 97 -2.30 15.95 15.77
CA ILE A 97 -2.29 16.39 14.37
C ILE A 97 -3.72 16.29 13.84
N VAL A 98 -4.24 17.39 13.29
CA VAL A 98 -5.53 17.40 12.60
C VAL A 98 -5.29 17.24 11.10
N VAL A 99 -5.84 16.18 10.53
CA VAL A 99 -5.81 15.89 9.10
C VAL A 99 -6.94 16.68 8.42
N PRO A 100 -6.63 17.55 7.44
CA PRO A 100 -7.64 18.29 6.71
C PRO A 100 -8.59 17.35 5.94
N GLU A 101 -9.86 17.73 5.84
CA GLU A 101 -10.82 17.00 5.00
C GLU A 101 -10.49 17.15 3.52
N LEU A 102 -10.63 16.05 2.77
CA LEU A 102 -10.59 16.11 1.31
C LEU A 102 -11.92 16.66 0.78
N THR A 103 -11.87 17.62 -0.15
CA THR A 103 -13.04 18.07 -0.90
C THR A 103 -13.61 16.92 -1.75
N LYS A 104 -14.90 16.98 -2.09
CA LYS A 104 -15.56 15.96 -2.93
C LYS A 104 -14.84 15.76 -4.27
N GLU A 105 -14.44 16.85 -4.91
CA GLU A 105 -13.70 16.84 -6.18
C GLU A 105 -12.38 16.08 -6.03
N ARG A 106 -11.62 16.36 -4.95
CA ARG A 106 -10.35 15.68 -4.70
C ARG A 106 -10.54 14.19 -4.43
N ARG A 107 -11.61 13.79 -3.73
CA ARG A 107 -11.92 12.38 -3.50
C ARG A 107 -12.23 11.65 -4.81
N GLU A 108 -13.00 12.25 -5.70
CA GLU A 108 -13.31 11.67 -7.02
C GLU A 108 -12.06 11.53 -7.89
N GLU A 109 -11.14 12.50 -7.85
CA GLU A 109 -9.83 12.37 -8.51
C GLU A 109 -9.01 11.19 -7.94
N LEU A 110 -8.97 11.04 -6.61
CA LEU A 110 -8.26 9.94 -5.97
C LEU A 110 -8.87 8.59 -6.32
N LYS A 111 -10.21 8.46 -6.37
CA LYS A 111 -10.88 7.24 -6.82
C LYS A 111 -10.51 6.87 -8.25
N LYS A 112 -10.48 7.85 -9.17
CA LYS A 112 -10.03 7.62 -10.55
C LYS A 112 -8.59 7.10 -10.58
N GLY A 113 -7.71 7.68 -9.76
CA GLY A 113 -6.32 7.21 -9.60
C GLY A 113 -6.23 5.78 -9.06
N VAL A 114 -7.03 5.43 -8.05
CA VAL A 114 -7.12 4.07 -7.49
C VAL A 114 -7.56 3.06 -8.55
N ARG A 115 -8.62 3.37 -9.32
CA ARG A 115 -9.10 2.53 -10.42
C ARG A 115 -8.04 2.32 -11.49
N HIS A 116 -7.37 3.41 -11.88
CA HIS A 116 -6.34 3.35 -12.90
C HIS A 116 -5.20 2.39 -12.52
N ARG A 117 -4.65 2.52 -11.31
CA ARG A 117 -3.61 1.61 -10.78
C ARG A 117 -4.08 0.17 -10.69
N GLY A 118 -5.35 -0.02 -10.33
CA GLY A 118 -6.01 -1.31 -10.34
C GLY A 118 -6.02 -1.97 -11.72
N GLU A 119 -6.36 -1.22 -12.76
CA GLU A 119 -6.35 -1.73 -14.13
C GLU A 119 -4.92 -2.04 -14.63
N GLU A 120 -3.92 -1.22 -14.28
CA GLU A 120 -2.52 -1.50 -14.58
C GLU A 120 -2.03 -2.82 -13.95
N ALA A 121 -2.42 -3.08 -12.69
CA ALA A 121 -2.11 -4.33 -12.01
C ALA A 121 -2.78 -5.54 -12.72
N LYS A 122 -4.05 -5.40 -13.13
CA LYS A 122 -4.74 -6.46 -13.91
C LYS A 122 -4.09 -6.70 -15.25
N ILE A 123 -3.69 -5.65 -15.98
CA ILE A 123 -2.97 -5.77 -17.25
C ILE A 123 -1.66 -6.53 -17.04
N SER A 124 -0.89 -6.19 -16.01
CA SER A 124 0.35 -6.88 -15.66
C SER A 124 0.13 -8.37 -15.38
N ILE A 125 -0.90 -8.72 -14.61
CA ILE A 125 -1.28 -10.12 -14.34
C ILE A 125 -1.65 -10.87 -15.64
N ARG A 126 -2.42 -10.24 -16.54
CA ARG A 126 -2.78 -10.83 -17.84
C ARG A 126 -1.57 -11.02 -18.76
N ASN A 127 -0.60 -10.10 -18.71
CA ASN A 127 0.66 -10.22 -19.45
C ASN A 127 1.50 -11.40 -18.92
N ILE A 128 1.61 -11.56 -17.59
CA ILE A 128 2.27 -12.73 -16.99
C ILE A 128 1.61 -14.02 -17.47
N ARG A 129 0.27 -14.09 -17.46
CA ARG A 129 -0.47 -15.26 -17.99
C ARG A 129 -0.11 -15.54 -19.45
N ARG A 130 -0.04 -14.51 -20.29
CA ARG A 130 0.31 -14.65 -21.71
C ARG A 130 1.73 -15.19 -21.87
N ASP A 131 2.70 -14.65 -21.13
CA ASP A 131 4.09 -15.11 -21.17
C ASP A 131 4.21 -16.58 -20.80
N GLU A 132 3.51 -17.04 -19.76
CA GLU A 132 3.55 -18.45 -19.35
C GLU A 132 2.85 -19.36 -20.36
N ASN A 133 1.69 -18.96 -20.90
CA ASN A 133 1.04 -19.74 -21.95
C ASN A 133 1.91 -19.86 -23.22
N ASP A 134 2.66 -18.81 -23.56
CA ASP A 134 3.59 -18.85 -24.69
C ASP A 134 4.81 -19.76 -24.40
N LYS A 135 5.22 -19.92 -23.13
CA LYS A 135 6.23 -20.93 -22.75
C LYS A 135 5.69 -22.35 -22.87
N ILE A 136 4.48 -22.61 -22.36
CA ILE A 136 3.84 -23.93 -22.45
C ILE A 136 3.72 -24.36 -23.91
N LYS A 137 3.29 -23.44 -24.79
CA LYS A 137 3.23 -23.71 -26.24
C LYS A 137 4.58 -24.05 -26.87
N LYS A 138 5.67 -23.45 -26.40
CA LYS A 138 7.03 -23.80 -26.86
C LYS A 138 7.43 -25.17 -26.34
N GLU A 139 7.23 -25.44 -25.05
CA GLU A 139 7.55 -26.74 -24.45
C GLU A 139 6.80 -27.90 -25.11
N LEU A 140 5.55 -27.68 -25.55
CA LEU A 140 4.76 -28.65 -26.31
C LEU A 140 5.30 -28.88 -27.73
N LYS A 141 5.76 -27.82 -28.42
CA LYS A 141 6.42 -27.94 -29.73
C LYS A 141 7.75 -28.68 -29.63
N ASP A 142 8.49 -28.42 -28.56
CA ASP A 142 9.77 -29.06 -28.26
C ASP A 142 9.60 -30.50 -27.73
N LYS A 143 8.34 -30.98 -27.60
CA LYS A 143 7.96 -32.30 -27.06
C LYS A 143 8.48 -32.55 -25.64
N THR A 144 8.73 -31.48 -24.90
CA THR A 144 9.16 -31.51 -23.49
C THR A 144 8.01 -31.86 -22.55
N ILE A 145 6.78 -31.55 -22.97
CA ILE A 145 5.53 -31.83 -22.24
C ILE A 145 4.51 -32.46 -23.19
N THR A 146 3.59 -33.23 -22.62
CA THR A 146 2.45 -33.82 -23.34
C THR A 146 1.29 -32.83 -23.50
N GLU A 147 0.35 -33.12 -24.40
CA GLU A 147 -0.84 -32.29 -24.60
C GLU A 147 -1.74 -32.22 -23.34
N ASP A 148 -1.82 -33.31 -22.58
CA ASP A 148 -2.55 -33.36 -21.33
C ASP A 148 -1.89 -32.51 -20.23
N GLU A 149 -0.56 -32.54 -20.13
CA GLU A 149 0.19 -31.68 -19.21
C GLU A 149 0.02 -30.20 -19.56
N SER A 150 0.10 -29.84 -20.84
CA SER A 150 -0.16 -28.48 -21.32
C SER A 150 -1.55 -27.99 -20.90
N LYS A 151 -2.60 -28.79 -21.14
CA LYS A 151 -3.98 -28.44 -20.75
C LYS A 151 -4.13 -28.26 -19.25
N ASN A 152 -3.48 -29.11 -18.45
CA ASN A 152 -3.52 -29.02 -16.99
C ASN A 152 -2.80 -27.76 -16.47
N GLN A 153 -1.63 -27.44 -17.04
CA GLN A 153 -0.88 -26.24 -16.68
C GLN A 153 -1.64 -24.97 -17.04
N GLU A 154 -2.23 -24.88 -18.25
CA GLU A 154 -3.05 -23.73 -18.66
C GLU A 154 -4.25 -23.51 -17.73
N LYS A 155 -4.96 -24.59 -17.32
CA LYS A 155 -6.07 -24.51 -16.36
C LYS A 155 -5.62 -24.00 -15.00
N LYS A 156 -4.47 -24.45 -14.51
CA LYS A 156 -3.91 -24.02 -13.23
C LYS A 156 -3.53 -22.54 -13.27
N ILE A 157 -2.84 -22.12 -14.32
CA ILE A 157 -2.48 -20.71 -14.56
C ILE A 157 -3.73 -19.84 -14.63
N GLN A 158 -4.78 -20.27 -15.33
CA GLN A 158 -6.03 -19.53 -15.42
C GLN A 158 -6.69 -19.37 -14.04
N THR A 159 -6.77 -20.45 -13.26
CA THR A 159 -7.33 -20.42 -11.91
C THR A 159 -6.56 -19.48 -10.98
N ASP A 160 -5.22 -19.54 -11.01
CA ASP A 160 -4.36 -18.64 -10.25
C ASP A 160 -4.58 -17.17 -10.70
N THR A 161 -4.62 -16.91 -12.02
CA THR A 161 -4.85 -15.59 -12.59
C THR A 161 -6.17 -15.00 -12.10
N ASP A 162 -7.26 -15.78 -12.14
CA ASP A 162 -8.58 -15.34 -11.69
C ASP A 162 -8.60 -15.04 -10.18
N SER A 163 -7.87 -15.81 -9.37
CA SER A 163 -7.68 -15.53 -7.95
C SER A 163 -6.96 -14.19 -7.71
N TYR A 164 -5.87 -13.92 -8.45
CA TYR A 164 -5.13 -12.67 -8.31
C TYR A 164 -5.93 -11.46 -8.81
N ILE A 165 -6.71 -11.59 -9.89
CA ILE A 165 -7.61 -10.52 -10.35
C ILE A 165 -8.64 -10.18 -9.27
N LYS A 166 -9.26 -11.19 -8.63
CA LYS A 166 -10.18 -10.96 -7.51
C LYS A 166 -9.52 -10.22 -6.35
N LYS A 167 -8.29 -10.59 -5.99
CA LYS A 167 -7.52 -9.85 -4.95
C LYS A 167 -7.30 -8.39 -5.33
N VAL A 168 -7.03 -8.10 -6.61
CA VAL A 168 -6.92 -6.71 -7.08
C VAL A 168 -8.25 -5.97 -6.91
N ASP A 169 -9.38 -6.58 -7.32
CA ASP A 169 -10.71 -5.98 -7.16
C ASP A 169 -11.08 -5.73 -5.69
N GLU A 170 -10.74 -6.65 -4.79
CA GLU A 170 -10.93 -6.49 -3.35
C GLU A 170 -10.11 -5.31 -2.78
N LEU A 171 -8.85 -5.17 -3.18
CA LEU A 171 -7.98 -4.08 -2.75
C LEU A 171 -8.47 -2.71 -3.24
N ILE A 172 -8.88 -2.62 -4.50
CA ILE A 172 -9.48 -1.41 -5.09
C ILE A 172 -10.76 -1.07 -4.34
N GLY A 173 -11.68 -2.04 -4.20
CA GLY A 173 -12.97 -1.83 -3.57
C GLY A 173 -12.85 -1.43 -2.09
N SER A 174 -11.89 -2.01 -1.36
CA SER A 174 -11.59 -1.59 0.01
C SER A 174 -11.13 -0.13 0.06
N LYS A 175 -10.25 0.28 -0.86
CA LYS A 175 -9.71 1.64 -0.90
C LYS A 175 -10.76 2.67 -1.37
N GLU A 176 -11.62 2.32 -2.31
CA GLU A 176 -12.74 3.18 -2.73
C GLU A 176 -13.73 3.41 -1.60
N LYS A 177 -14.11 2.35 -0.87
CA LYS A 177 -14.96 2.48 0.32
C LYS A 177 -14.33 3.36 1.39
N GLU A 178 -13.00 3.25 1.57
CA GLU A 178 -12.27 4.13 2.50
C GLU A 178 -12.38 5.61 2.09
N LEU A 179 -12.35 5.91 0.78
CA LEU A 179 -12.54 7.28 0.25
C LEU A 179 -13.99 7.78 0.36
N ASP A 180 -14.98 6.88 0.38
CA ASP A 180 -16.41 7.19 0.46
C ASP A 180 -16.96 7.38 1.88
N THR A 181 -16.36 6.73 2.88
CA THR A 181 -16.91 6.70 4.26
C THR A 181 -16.52 7.93 5.09
N ILE A 182 -15.74 8.84 4.52
CA ILE A 182 -15.25 10.10 5.14
C ILE A 182 -16.05 11.26 4.55
#